data_AF-A0A0L0CZ15-F1
#
_entry.id   AF-A0A0L0CZ15-F1
#
_cell.length_a   1.000
_cell.length_b   1.000
_cell.length_c   1.000
_cell.angle_alpha   90.00
_cell.angle_beta   90.00
_cell.angle_gamma   90.00
#
_symmetry.space_group_name_H-M   'P 1'
#
loop_
_entity.id
_entity.type
_entity.pdbx_description
1 polymer ?
#
loop_
_entity_poly.entity_id
_entity_poly.type
_entity_poly.pdbx_seq_one_letter_code
_entity_poly.pdbx_strand_id
1 'polypeptide(L)'
;MDVVIVDAPCTGTGALRRNPEMKYKFTNNKLYDYVKTQREIFENALLYLKKNGKIVYITCSILDAENVHQAKYFCQKHNLYLSEAPFHSLPQSKAMDGFFLATFERKE
;
A
#
# COMPACT_ATOMS: atom_id res chain seq x y z
N MET A 1 -16.90 -8.50 -5.21
CA MET A 1 -15.87 -9.53 -4.95
C MET A 1 -15.73 -9.75 -3.46
N ASP A 2 -15.42 -10.98 -3.05
CA ASP A 2 -15.19 -11.33 -1.63
C ASP A 2 -13.80 -10.92 -1.16
N VAL A 3 -12.81 -10.95 -2.07
CA VAL A 3 -11.47 -10.41 -1.86
C VAL A 3 -11.09 -9.52 -3.04
N VAL A 4 -10.50 -8.36 -2.74
CA VAL A 4 -9.89 -7.46 -3.72
C VAL A 4 -8.43 -7.25 -3.34
N ILE A 5 -7.52 -7.38 -4.29
CA ILE A 5 -6.09 -7.13 -4.06
C ILE A 5 -5.69 -5.90 -4.87
N VAL A 6 -5.07 -4.96 -4.19
CA VAL A 6 -4.53 -3.72 -4.75
C VAL A 6 -3.03 -3.76 -4.57
N ASP A 7 -2.33 -4.27 -5.57
CA ASP A 7 -0.87 -4.09 -5.69
C ASP A 7 -0.61 -2.74 -6.37
N ALA A 8 -0.29 -1.73 -5.57
CA ALA A 8 -0.32 -0.35 -6.02
C ALA A 8 1.04 0.09 -6.59
N PRO A 9 1.05 0.93 -7.65
CA PRO A 9 2.29 1.51 -8.15
C PRO A 9 2.96 2.32 -7.04
N CYS A 10 4.23 2.04 -6.80
CA CYS A 10 4.99 2.53 -5.65
C CYS A 10 6.33 3.12 -6.10
N THR A 11 7.01 3.85 -5.21
CA THR A 11 8.36 4.38 -5.48
C THR A 11 9.45 3.32 -5.66
N GLY A 12 9.16 2.08 -5.28
CA GLY A 12 10.06 0.92 -5.38
C GLY A 12 11.22 0.94 -4.39
N THR A 13 11.15 1.77 -3.34
CA THR A 13 12.25 1.95 -2.37
C THR A 13 12.60 0.68 -1.61
N GLY A 14 11.68 -0.26 -1.46
CA GLY A 14 11.94 -1.57 -0.87
C GLY A 14 12.71 -2.52 -1.80
N ALA A 15 12.69 -2.28 -3.11
CA ALA A 15 13.29 -3.12 -4.14
C ALA A 15 14.63 -2.61 -4.68
N LEU A 16 15.22 -1.58 -4.05
CA LEU A 16 16.47 -0.96 -4.51
C LEU A 16 17.65 -1.92 -4.67
N ARG A 17 17.67 -3.04 -3.94
CA ARG A 17 18.69 -4.08 -4.10
C ARG A 17 18.62 -4.76 -5.48
N ARG A 18 17.41 -4.97 -6.00
CA ARG A 18 17.18 -5.55 -7.34
C ARG A 18 17.23 -4.48 -8.43
N ASN A 19 16.84 -3.25 -8.09
CA ASN A 19 16.67 -2.13 -9.03
C ASN A 19 17.36 -0.85 -8.51
N PRO A 20 18.71 -0.79 -8.49
CA PRO A 20 19.45 0.33 -7.91
C PRO A 20 19.22 1.66 -8.63
N GLU A 21 18.85 1.64 -9.92
CA GLU A 21 18.56 2.81 -10.74
C GLU A 21 17.38 3.64 -10.21
N MET A 22 16.46 3.01 -9.47
CA MET A 22 15.29 3.69 -8.90
C MET A 22 15.68 4.75 -7.86
N LYS A 23 16.84 4.60 -7.22
CA LYS A 23 17.39 5.59 -6.27
C LYS A 23 17.56 6.97 -6.92
N TYR A 24 18.00 7.03 -8.17
CA TYR A 24 18.24 8.29 -8.90
C TYR A 24 16.96 8.87 -9.51
N LYS A 25 15.93 8.04 -9.70
CA LYS A 25 14.64 8.46 -10.24
C LYS A 25 13.69 9.00 -9.17
N PHE A 26 14.01 8.79 -7.90
CA PHE A 26 13.20 9.21 -6.76
C PHE A 26 13.24 10.74 -6.58
N THR A 27 12.05 11.34 -6.43
CA THR A 27 11.87 12.75 -6.08
C THR A 27 10.64 12.88 -5.20
N ASN A 28 10.58 13.93 -4.37
CA ASN A 28 9.40 14.19 -3.54
C ASN A 28 8.13 14.37 -4.38
N ASN A 29 8.22 15.04 -5.54
CA ASN A 29 7.08 15.22 -6.45
C ASN A 29 6.50 13.88 -6.90
N LYS A 30 7.36 12.94 -7.35
CA LYS A 30 6.91 11.60 -7.73
C LYS A 30 6.30 10.83 -6.56
N LEU A 31 6.85 10.97 -5.35
CA LEU A 31 6.26 10.35 -4.16
C LEU A 31 4.83 10.85 -3.94
N TYR A 32 4.59 12.17 -4.06
CA TYR A 32 3.24 12.73 -3.97
C TYR A 32 2.31 12.23 -5.07
N ASP A 33 2.81 12.12 -6.31
CA ASP A 33 2.05 11.60 -7.45
C ASP A 33 1.66 10.12 -7.23
N TYR A 34 2.59 9.30 -6.73
CA TYR A 34 2.31 7.90 -6.38
C TYR A 34 1.29 7.80 -5.26
N VAL A 35 1.44 8.59 -4.18
CA VAL A 35 0.46 8.64 -3.08
C VAL A 35 -0.94 8.99 -3.59
N LYS A 36 -1.05 9.98 -4.47
CA LYS A 36 -2.34 10.35 -5.07
C LYS A 36 -2.92 9.21 -5.89
N THR A 37 -2.10 8.61 -6.75
CA THR A 37 -2.49 7.49 -7.62
C THR A 37 -2.92 6.26 -6.80
N GLN A 38 -2.19 5.94 -5.73
CA GLN A 38 -2.50 4.84 -4.80
C GLN A 38 -3.89 5.02 -4.20
N ARG A 39 -4.24 6.25 -3.79
CA ARG A 39 -5.59 6.56 -3.26
C ARG A 39 -6.66 6.37 -4.32
N GLU A 40 -6.46 6.93 -5.51
CA GLU A 40 -7.44 6.81 -6.61
C GLU A 40 -7.69 5.33 -6.98
N ILE A 41 -6.63 4.52 -7.08
CA ILE A 41 -6.74 3.09 -7.36
C ILE A 41 -7.47 2.37 -6.23
N PHE A 42 -7.11 2.62 -4.97
CA PHE A 42 -7.74 1.97 -3.82
C PHE A 42 -9.23 2.32 -3.72
N GLU A 43 -9.57 3.59 -3.92
CA GLU A 43 -10.95 4.09 -3.90
C GLU A 43 -11.80 3.44 -5.00
N ASN A 44 -11.25 3.30 -6.21
CA ASN A 44 -11.91 2.59 -7.30
C ASN A 44 -12.05 1.09 -6.98
N ALA A 45 -11.03 0.46 -6.39
CA ALA A 45 -11.05 -0.94 -6.01
C ALA A 45 -12.13 -1.24 -4.94
N LEU A 46 -12.37 -0.31 -4.01
CA LEU A 46 -13.42 -0.43 -2.99
C LEU A 46 -14.83 -0.54 -3.56
N LEU A 47 -15.08 0.00 -4.76
CA LEU A 47 -16.40 -0.10 -5.43
C LEU A 47 -16.74 -1.55 -5.81
N TYR A 48 -15.73 -2.38 -6.03
CA TYR A 48 -15.90 -3.79 -6.37
C TYR A 48 -16.00 -4.69 -5.13
N LEU A 49 -15.78 -4.15 -3.93
CA LEU A 49 -15.79 -4.90 -2.68
C LEU A 49 -17.22 -5.10 -2.16
N LYS A 50 -17.60 -6.36 -1.88
CA LYS A 50 -18.86 -6.66 -1.17
C LYS A 50 -18.80 -6.10 0.26
N LYS A 51 -19.97 -5.94 0.92
CA LYS A 51 -20.04 -5.42 2.30
C LYS A 51 -19.15 -6.18 3.29
N ASN A 52 -19.14 -7.51 3.21
CA ASN A 52 -18.36 -8.39 4.10
C ASN A 52 -17.08 -8.90 3.42
N GLY A 53 -16.63 -8.21 2.36
CA GLY A 53 -15.41 -8.57 1.66
C GLY A 53 -14.17 -7.95 2.31
N LYS A 54 -13.00 -8.50 1.97
CA LYS A 54 -11.69 -7.96 2.38
C LYS A 54 -10.98 -7.30 1.21
N ILE A 55 -10.31 -6.18 1.46
CA ILE A 55 -9.41 -5.56 0.49
C ILE A 55 -7.99 -5.54 1.03
N VAL A 56 -7.03 -5.97 0.23
CA VAL A 56 -5.62 -6.04 0.59
C VAL A 56 -4.86 -5.00 -0.22
N TYR A 57 -4.18 -4.09 0.46
CA TYR A 57 -3.31 -3.10 -0.15
C TYR A 57 -1.86 -3.54 0.00
N ILE A 58 -1.10 -3.53 -1.10
CA ILE A 58 0.27 -4.01 -1.18
C ILE A 58 1.11 -2.93 -1.84
N THR A 59 2.30 -2.69 -1.29
CA THR A 59 3.34 -1.90 -1.96
C THR A 59 4.71 -2.56 -1.80
N CYS A 60 5.58 -2.24 -2.74
CA CYS A 60 7.01 -2.51 -2.76
C CYS A 60 7.85 -1.40 -2.10
N SER A 61 7.24 -0.53 -1.30
CA SER A 61 7.89 0.65 -0.71
C SER A 61 8.13 0.45 0.79
N ILE A 62 9.17 1.09 1.31
CA ILE A 62 9.44 1.18 2.76
C ILE A 62 9.02 2.53 3.34
N LEU A 63 8.49 3.45 2.53
CA LEU A 63 8.14 4.80 2.97
C LEU A 63 6.75 4.84 3.62
N ASP A 64 6.67 5.44 4.81
CA ASP A 64 5.41 5.59 5.54
C ASP A 64 4.34 6.35 4.76
N ALA A 65 4.75 7.30 3.91
CA ALA A 65 3.87 8.08 3.05
C ALA A 65 3.03 7.20 2.10
N GLU A 66 3.59 6.11 1.59
CA GLU A 66 2.91 5.15 0.71
C GLU A 66 2.26 3.99 1.47
N ASN A 67 2.60 3.84 2.76
CA ASN A 67 2.24 2.69 3.58
C ASN A 67 1.31 3.10 4.72
N VAL A 68 1.86 3.29 5.92
CA VAL A 68 1.10 3.57 7.15
C VAL A 68 0.20 4.81 7.01
N HIS A 69 0.65 5.84 6.30
CA HIS A 69 -0.15 7.05 6.07
C HIS A 69 -1.33 6.77 5.13
N GLN A 70 -1.16 5.91 4.12
CA GLN A 70 -2.27 5.49 3.26
C GLN A 70 -3.27 4.63 4.03
N ALA A 71 -2.77 3.65 4.80
CA ALA A 71 -3.65 2.81 5.62
C ALA A 71 -4.50 3.63 6.59
N LYS A 72 -3.89 4.62 7.27
CA LYS A 72 -4.61 5.56 8.14
C LYS A 72 -5.67 6.36 7.35
N TYR A 73 -5.31 6.87 6.18
CA TYR A 73 -6.22 7.61 5.31
C TYR A 73 -7.43 6.75 4.89
N PHE A 74 -7.20 5.52 4.46
CA PHE A 74 -8.27 4.60 4.04
C PHE A 74 -9.24 4.27 5.18
N CYS A 75 -8.71 3.97 6.37
CA CYS A 75 -9.52 3.73 7.56
C CYS A 75 -10.39 4.95 7.92
N GLN A 76 -9.82 6.16 7.89
CA GLN A 76 -10.53 7.38 8.24
C GLN A 76 -11.59 7.78 7.21
N LYS A 77 -11.28 7.69 5.92
CA LYS A 77 -12.15 8.18 4.85
C LYS A 77 -13.28 7.20 4.48
N HIS A 78 -13.03 5.89 4.56
CA HIS A 78 -13.95 4.87 4.02
C HIS A 78 -14.60 3.98 5.09
N ASN A 79 -14.54 4.38 6.36
CA ASN A 79 -15.05 3.59 7.50
C ASN A 79 -14.51 2.15 7.51
N LEU A 80 -13.22 2.02 7.22
CA LEU A 80 -12.52 0.73 7.23
C LEU A 80 -11.78 0.54 8.55
N TYR A 81 -11.48 -0.71 8.88
CA TYR A 81 -10.52 -1.07 9.91
C TYR A 81 -9.52 -2.07 9.35
N LEU A 82 -8.33 -2.10 9.97
CA LEU A 82 -7.33 -3.12 9.70
C LEU A 82 -7.75 -4.41 10.40
N SER A 83 -7.99 -5.47 9.63
CA SER A 83 -8.39 -6.77 10.19
C SER A 83 -7.25 -7.43 10.97
N GLU A 84 -6.01 -7.12 10.59
CA GLU A 84 -4.77 -7.64 11.16
C GLU A 84 -3.72 -6.53 11.22
N ALA A 85 -2.66 -6.75 12.01
CA ALA A 85 -1.54 -5.81 12.02
C ALA A 85 -0.89 -5.76 10.62
N PRO A 86 -0.60 -4.56 10.07
CA PRO A 86 0.07 -4.45 8.78
C PRO A 86 1.41 -5.18 8.78
N PHE A 87 1.66 -5.93 7.72
CA PHE A 87 2.94 -6.61 7.55
C PHE A 87 3.96 -5.64 6.96
N HIS A 88 5.11 -5.54 7.63
CA HIS A 88 6.26 -4.77 7.18
C HIS A 88 7.45 -5.69 6.98
N SER A 89 7.96 -5.76 5.76
CA SER A 89 9.27 -6.34 5.47
C SER A 89 10.27 -5.21 5.27
N LEU A 90 11.42 -5.30 5.94
CA LEU A 90 12.56 -4.45 5.66
C LEU A 90 13.62 -5.26 4.91
N PRO A 91 14.40 -4.64 3.99
CA PRO A 91 15.41 -5.36 3.23
C PRO A 91 16.44 -6.12 4.07
N GLN A 92 16.65 -5.67 5.31
CA GLN A 92 17.63 -6.19 6.25
C GLN A 92 17.16 -7.45 6.99
N SER A 93 15.85 -7.69 7.11
CA SER A 93 15.35 -8.69 8.06
C SER A 93 15.41 -10.13 7.54
N LYS A 94 15.38 -10.37 6.22
CA LYS A 94 15.32 -11.74 5.64
C LYS A 94 15.92 -11.91 4.23
N ALA A 95 16.80 -11.02 3.77
CA ALA A 95 17.28 -11.00 2.37
C ALA A 95 16.15 -10.90 1.30
N MET A 96 14.96 -10.50 1.72
CA MET A 96 13.81 -10.19 0.87
C MET A 96 13.75 -8.68 0.64
N ASP A 97 13.01 -8.25 -0.36
CA ASP A 97 12.77 -6.82 -0.58
C ASP A 97 11.84 -6.24 0.50
N GLY A 98 11.87 -4.92 0.60
CA GLY A 98 10.93 -4.18 1.45
C GLY A 98 9.53 -4.22 0.87
N PHE A 99 8.57 -4.66 1.68
CA PHE A 99 7.17 -4.79 1.29
C PHE A 99 6.26 -4.34 2.43
N PHE A 100 5.11 -3.81 2.05
CA PHE A 100 4.03 -3.47 2.95
C PHE A 100 2.75 -4.16 2.51
N LEU A 101 2.03 -4.75 3.45
CA LEU A 101 0.73 -5.35 3.22
C LEU A 101 -0.24 -4.96 4.34
N ALA A 102 -1.41 -4.46 3.95
CA ALA A 102 -2.47 -4.07 4.88
C ALA A 102 -3.81 -4.63 4.39
N THR A 103 -4.48 -5.38 5.25
CA THR A 103 -5.80 -5.96 4.98
C THR A 103 -6.86 -5.15 5.68
N PHE A 104 -7.89 -4.74 4.94
CA PHE A 104 -8.98 -3.91 5.42
C PHE A 104 -10.32 -4.63 5.26
N GLU A 105 -11.19 -4.36 6.24
CA GLU A 105 -12.59 -4.77 6.26
C GLU A 105 -13.47 -3.55 6.55
N ARG A 106 -14.72 -3.57 6.10
CA ARG A 106 -15.68 -2.48 6.38
C ARG A 106 -16.18 -2.62 7.81
N LYS A 107 -16.21 -1.52 8.56
CA LYS A 107 -16.94 -1.47 9.83
C LYS A 107 -18.43 -1.58 9.53
N GLU A 108 -19.12 -2.44 10.27
CA GLU A 108 -20.58 -2.57 10.22
C GLU A 108 -21.30 -1.25 10.55
#